data_AF-W4UXT3-F1
#
_entry.id   AF-W4UXT3-F1
#
_cell.length_a   1.000
_cell.length_b   1.000
_cell.length_c   1.000
_cell.angle_alpha   90.00
_cell.angle_beta   90.00
_cell.angle_gamma   90.00
#
_symmetry.space_group_name_H-M   'P 1'
#
loop_
_entity.id
_entity.type
_entity.pdbx_description
1 polymer ?
#
loop_
_entity_poly.entity_id
_entity_poly.type
_entity_poly.pdbx_seq_one_letter_code
_entity_poly.pdbx_strand_id
1 'polypeptide(L)'
;MIGSTTGTSLKSAANFRRNCQFTLVNSILYGFPTGILCQTTNSNVFKNNVVNAINTTYSGITADATNTTAATVAAIGLTNAWGTYKNQTNLRPNATPAIDSADFSTLDSWFASTDYVGAIAPTSAGANWLMVGTWVR
;
A
#
# COMPACT_ATOMS: atom_id res chain seq x y z
N MET A 1 8.08 -13.20 29.81
CA MET A 1 8.14 -12.16 28.76
C MET A 1 7.95 -12.83 27.42
N ILE A 2 6.75 -12.79 26.85
CA ILE A 2 6.50 -13.20 25.46
C ILE A 2 5.56 -12.15 24.87
N GLY A 3 6.15 -11.03 24.49
CA GLY A 3 5.47 -9.90 23.88
C GLY A 3 6.41 -9.38 22.83
N SER A 4 6.38 -10.01 21.65
CA SER A 4 6.99 -9.39 20.48
C SER A 4 6.29 -8.05 20.27
N THR A 5 7.03 -7.01 19.93
CA THR A 5 6.54 -5.65 19.56
C THR A 5 5.55 -5.65 18.37
N THR A 6 5.22 -6.83 17.86
CA THR A 6 4.36 -7.14 16.71
C THR A 6 2.85 -7.04 16.95
N GLY A 7 2.40 -6.87 18.21
CA GLY A 7 0.96 -6.78 18.54
C GLY A 7 0.23 -5.56 17.95
N THR A 8 0.96 -4.66 17.30
CA THR A 8 0.45 -3.43 16.72
C THR A 8 0.48 -3.43 15.19
N SER A 9 1.05 -4.42 14.50
CA SER A 9 1.15 -4.42 13.02
C SER A 9 -0.02 -5.15 12.34
N LEU A 10 -0.33 -4.80 11.09
CA LEU A 10 -1.27 -5.56 10.26
C LEU A 10 -0.67 -6.94 9.95
N LYS A 11 -1.02 -7.94 10.76
CA LYS A 11 -0.67 -9.34 10.51
C LYS A 11 -1.35 -9.80 9.22
N SER A 12 -0.56 -10.26 8.25
CA SER A 12 -1.02 -10.92 7.02
C SER A 12 -1.88 -10.05 6.10
N ALA A 13 -1.40 -8.84 5.78
CA ALA A 13 -2.16 -7.83 5.04
C ALA A 13 -2.63 -8.27 3.63
N ALA A 14 -1.80 -9.00 2.86
CA ALA A 14 -2.18 -9.52 1.55
C ALA A 14 -2.04 -11.06 1.49
N ASN A 15 -2.99 -11.76 2.10
CA ASN A 15 -3.09 -13.22 2.00
C ASN A 15 -4.21 -13.61 1.05
N PHE A 16 -3.85 -14.23 -0.07
CA PHE A 16 -4.80 -14.83 -0.99
C PHE A 16 -5.00 -16.30 -0.59
N ARG A 17 -6.25 -16.64 -0.24
CA ARG A 17 -6.64 -17.99 0.18
C ARG A 17 -6.56 -18.97 -0.99
N ARG A 18 -6.59 -20.25 -0.65
CA ARG A 18 -6.62 -21.36 -1.62
C ARG A 18 -7.77 -21.17 -2.61
N ASN A 19 -7.54 -21.56 -3.86
CA ASN A 19 -8.49 -21.44 -4.99
C ASN A 19 -8.93 -20.01 -5.34
N CYS A 20 -8.24 -18.96 -4.89
CA CYS A 20 -8.44 -17.61 -5.40
C CYS A 20 -7.55 -17.36 -6.63
N GLN A 21 -8.15 -16.78 -7.67
CA GLN A 21 -7.44 -16.15 -8.80
C GLN A 21 -7.44 -14.63 -8.59
N PHE A 22 -6.33 -13.98 -8.93
CA PHE A 22 -6.25 -12.52 -8.92
C PHE A 22 -5.40 -11.98 -10.06
N THR A 23 -5.63 -10.71 -10.36
CA THR A 23 -4.77 -9.88 -11.19
C THR A 23 -4.35 -8.67 -10.38
N LEU A 24 -3.05 -8.57 -10.13
CA LEU A 24 -2.40 -7.43 -9.49
C LEU A 24 -1.36 -6.90 -10.46
N VAL A 25 -1.65 -5.72 -11.01
CA VAL A 25 -0.79 -5.01 -11.95
C VAL A 25 -0.69 -3.55 -11.53
N ASN A 26 0.48 -2.95 -11.67
CA ASN A 26 0.71 -1.53 -11.33
C ASN A 26 0.28 -1.16 -9.89
N SER A 27 0.40 -2.12 -8.96
CA SER A 27 -0.08 -1.96 -7.58
C SER A 27 1.07 -1.84 -6.59
N ILE A 28 0.80 -1.22 -5.44
CA ILE A 28 1.72 -1.19 -4.29
C ILE A 28 1.20 -2.13 -3.22
N LEU A 29 2.04 -3.06 -2.77
CA LEU A 29 1.72 -4.04 -1.73
C LEU A 29 2.70 -3.95 -0.56
N TYR A 30 2.17 -4.07 0.65
CA TYR A 30 3.00 -4.23 1.83
C TYR A 30 2.33 -5.14 2.86
N GLY A 31 3.12 -5.92 3.60
CA GLY A 31 2.58 -6.81 4.63
C GLY A 31 3.61 -7.34 5.61
N PHE A 32 3.11 -7.83 6.75
CA PHE A 32 3.89 -8.47 7.81
C PHE A 32 3.42 -9.91 8.09
N PRO A 33 4.32 -10.91 8.24
CA PRO A 33 5.75 -10.83 7.94
C PRO A 33 6.04 -10.87 6.43
N THR A 34 5.04 -11.29 5.65
CA THR A 34 5.12 -11.44 4.19
C THR A 34 4.36 -10.31 3.50
N GLY A 35 4.92 -9.76 2.41
CA GLY A 35 4.28 -8.72 1.61
C GLY A 35 3.01 -9.22 0.92
N ILE A 36 3.12 -10.36 0.23
CA ILE A 36 1.98 -11.13 -0.31
C ILE A 36 2.19 -12.63 -0.13
N LEU A 37 1.17 -13.34 0.37
CA LEU A 37 1.19 -14.80 0.53
C LEU A 37 0.06 -15.42 -0.29
N CYS A 38 0.43 -16.34 -1.17
CA CYS A 38 -0.50 -17.20 -1.90
C CYS A 38 -0.35 -18.64 -1.39
N GLN A 39 -1.45 -19.26 -0.96
CA GLN A 39 -1.38 -20.57 -0.29
C GLN A 39 -1.38 -21.77 -1.25
N THR A 40 -1.63 -21.57 -2.55
CA THR A 40 -1.66 -22.61 -3.59
C THR A 40 -1.26 -22.02 -4.94
N THR A 41 -0.76 -22.88 -5.84
CA THR A 41 -0.47 -22.52 -7.24
C THR A 41 -1.78 -22.35 -8.02
N ASN A 42 -2.32 -21.13 -8.04
CA ASN A 42 -3.40 -20.73 -8.94
C ASN A 42 -2.82 -19.88 -10.08
N SER A 43 -3.52 -19.84 -11.22
CA SER A 43 -3.20 -18.90 -12.29
C SER A 43 -3.47 -17.47 -11.79
N ASN A 44 -2.40 -16.72 -11.54
CA ASN A 44 -2.46 -15.35 -11.05
C ASN A 44 -1.57 -14.46 -11.92
N VAL A 45 -2.01 -13.23 -12.16
CA VAL A 45 -1.21 -12.21 -12.82
C VAL A 45 -0.65 -11.29 -11.75
N PHE A 46 0.68 -11.25 -11.63
CA PHE A 46 1.40 -10.43 -10.66
C PHE A 46 2.57 -9.73 -11.33
N LYS A 47 2.32 -8.55 -11.91
CA LYS A 47 3.29 -7.84 -12.78
C LYS A 47 3.36 -6.35 -12.47
N ASN A 48 4.53 -5.74 -12.66
CA ASN A 48 4.76 -4.30 -12.49
C ASN A 48 4.26 -3.75 -11.13
N ASN A 49 4.37 -4.54 -10.06
CA ASN A 49 3.99 -4.11 -8.71
C ASN A 49 5.22 -3.67 -7.92
N VAL A 50 5.01 -2.82 -6.93
CA VAL A 50 6.03 -2.49 -5.91
C VAL A 50 5.64 -3.18 -4.60
N VAL A 51 6.57 -3.94 -4.01
CA VAL A 51 6.27 -4.78 -2.83
C VAL A 51 7.27 -4.54 -1.72
N ASN A 52 6.80 -4.35 -0.48
CA ASN A 52 7.64 -4.28 0.70
C ASN A 52 7.17 -5.25 1.81
N ALA A 53 8.10 -5.83 2.55
CA ALA A 53 7.81 -6.71 3.66
C ALA A 53 8.93 -6.67 4.69
N ILE A 54 8.67 -7.16 5.91
CA ILE A 54 9.71 -7.26 6.94
C ILE A 54 10.58 -8.52 6.74
N ASN A 55 9.98 -9.66 6.35
CA ASN A 55 10.73 -10.92 6.25
C ASN A 55 10.77 -11.47 4.82
N THR A 56 9.62 -11.48 4.13
CA THR A 56 9.52 -12.13 2.82
C THR A 56 8.65 -11.31 1.89
N THR A 57 9.20 -10.86 0.76
CA THR A 57 8.47 -9.98 -0.16
C THR A 57 7.22 -10.65 -0.74
N TYR A 58 7.34 -11.87 -1.23
CA TYR A 58 6.22 -12.68 -1.72
C TYR A 58 6.49 -14.17 -1.53
N SER A 59 5.43 -14.96 -1.34
CA SER A 59 5.51 -16.42 -1.19
C SER A 59 4.33 -17.12 -1.86
N GLY A 60 4.59 -18.30 -2.42
CA GLY A 60 3.59 -19.14 -3.10
C GLY A 60 3.01 -18.56 -4.39
N ILE A 61 3.68 -17.55 -4.97
CA ILE A 61 3.43 -17.00 -6.29
C ILE A 61 4.72 -16.94 -7.09
N THR A 62 4.64 -17.18 -8.40
CA THR A 62 5.77 -17.03 -9.31
C THR A 62 6.23 -15.58 -9.33
N ALA A 63 7.53 -15.37 -9.11
CA ALA A 63 8.14 -14.06 -9.26
C ALA A 63 8.07 -13.61 -10.73
N ASP A 64 7.64 -12.38 -10.97
CA ASP A 64 7.79 -11.72 -12.27
C ASP A 64 8.82 -10.60 -12.12
N ALA A 65 9.77 -10.53 -13.07
CA ALA A 65 10.89 -9.59 -13.05
C ALA A 65 10.47 -8.11 -13.16
N THR A 66 9.24 -7.86 -13.61
CA THR A 66 8.67 -6.50 -13.64
C THR A 66 8.27 -6.01 -12.25
N ASN A 67 8.14 -6.88 -11.25
CA ASN A 67 7.88 -6.44 -9.89
C ASN A 67 9.15 -5.90 -9.22
N THR A 68 9.00 -4.79 -8.52
CA THR A 68 10.06 -4.16 -7.75
C THR A 68 9.92 -4.52 -6.27
N THR A 69 10.98 -5.04 -5.68
CA THR A 69 11.07 -5.15 -4.21
C THR A 69 11.56 -3.83 -3.66
N ALA A 70 10.70 -3.09 -2.97
CA ALA A 70 11.08 -1.85 -2.33
C ALA A 70 11.93 -2.12 -1.09
N ALA A 71 13.10 -1.49 -1.01
CA ALA A 71 14.04 -1.66 0.10
C ALA A 71 13.53 -1.08 1.42
N THR A 72 12.62 -0.10 1.38
CA THR A 72 12.11 0.58 2.58
C THR A 72 10.62 0.93 2.44
N VAL A 73 10.00 1.22 3.58
CA VAL A 73 8.63 1.76 3.65
C VAL A 73 8.52 3.14 2.97
N ALA A 74 9.57 3.95 3.03
CA ALA A 74 9.61 5.23 2.33
C ALA A 74 9.58 5.07 0.80
N ALA A 75 10.22 4.02 0.28
CA ALA A 75 10.25 3.73 -1.15
C ALA A 75 8.88 3.30 -1.72
N ILE A 76 7.93 2.90 -0.87
CA ILE A 76 6.53 2.65 -1.26
C ILE A 76 5.61 3.83 -0.96
N GLY A 77 6.16 5.01 -0.66
CA GLY A 77 5.37 6.21 -0.43
C GLY A 77 4.76 6.33 0.96
N LEU A 78 5.21 5.56 1.96
CA LEU A 78 4.67 5.59 3.32
C LEU A 78 5.69 6.15 4.33
N THR A 79 5.20 6.88 5.35
CA THR A 79 6.03 7.37 6.47
C THR A 79 6.26 6.28 7.52
N ASN A 80 5.23 5.52 7.85
CA ASN A 80 5.32 4.33 8.70
C ASN A 80 4.21 3.34 8.32
N ALA A 81 4.60 2.09 8.07
CA ALA A 81 3.73 1.00 7.67
C ALA A 81 3.44 0.00 8.80
N TRP A 82 4.17 0.09 9.92
CA TRP A 82 4.18 -0.92 10.99
C TRP A 82 3.98 -0.26 12.36
N GLY A 83 3.47 -1.00 13.34
CA GLY A 83 3.15 -0.41 14.64
C GLY A 83 1.76 0.22 14.66
N THR A 84 1.49 1.19 15.54
CA THR A 84 0.16 1.83 15.77
C THR A 84 -0.40 2.51 14.50
N TYR A 85 -0.79 1.73 13.50
CA TYR A 85 -1.26 2.16 12.18
C TYR A 85 -2.60 2.90 12.24
N LYS A 86 -3.22 2.91 13.44
CA LYS A 86 -4.41 3.70 13.76
C LYS A 86 -4.09 5.13 14.23
N ASN A 87 -2.84 5.59 14.16
CA ASN A 87 -2.54 6.99 14.42
C ASN A 87 -2.69 7.84 13.12
N GLN A 88 -2.92 9.13 13.30
CA GLN A 88 -3.27 10.11 12.27
C GLN A 88 -2.20 10.31 11.17
N THR A 89 -0.95 9.89 11.39
CA THR A 89 0.19 10.17 10.48
C THR A 89 0.70 8.93 9.74
N ASN A 90 0.23 7.73 10.11
CA ASN A 90 0.65 6.47 9.50
C ASN A 90 -0.28 6.10 8.33
N LEU A 91 0.21 5.29 7.37
CA LEU A 91 -0.57 4.85 6.20
C LEU A 91 -1.15 6.00 5.34
N ARG A 92 -0.35 7.04 5.11
CA ARG A 92 -0.63 8.15 4.17
C ARG A 92 0.59 8.38 3.25
N PRO A 93 0.41 9.05 2.09
CA PRO A 93 1.53 9.43 1.23
C PRO A 93 2.64 10.20 1.99
N ASN A 94 3.89 10.05 1.56
CA ASN A 94 5.06 10.67 2.18
C ASN A 94 5.71 11.81 1.36
N ALA A 95 5.13 12.19 0.22
CA ALA A 95 5.70 13.16 -0.71
C ALA A 95 4.68 14.20 -1.21
N THR A 96 5.18 15.42 -1.46
CA THR A 96 4.41 16.67 -1.60
C THR A 96 3.41 16.74 -2.76
N PRO A 97 3.58 16.10 -3.95
CA PRO A 97 2.48 16.11 -4.91
C PRO A 97 1.25 15.32 -4.44
N ALA A 98 1.47 14.28 -3.63
CA ALA A 98 0.41 13.40 -3.14
C ALA A 98 -0.24 13.87 -1.83
N ILE A 99 0.40 14.82 -1.13
CA ILE A 99 -0.05 15.35 0.17
C ILE A 99 -0.63 16.75 0.02
N ASP A 100 0.04 17.63 -0.71
CA ASP A 100 -0.19 19.08 -0.60
C ASP A 100 -0.68 19.75 -1.89
N SER A 101 -0.51 19.12 -3.06
CA SER A 101 -1.23 19.38 -4.34
C SER A 101 -0.48 18.73 -5.51
N ALA A 102 -1.19 17.99 -6.36
CA ALA A 102 -0.65 17.62 -7.66
C ALA A 102 -0.75 18.82 -8.61
N ASP A 103 0.34 19.15 -9.29
CA ASP A 103 0.37 20.23 -10.27
C ASP A 103 -0.16 19.73 -11.62
N PHE A 104 -1.34 20.21 -12.00
CA PHE A 104 -1.96 19.94 -13.29
C PHE A 104 -1.89 21.14 -14.24
N SER A 105 -1.06 22.15 -13.95
CA SER A 105 -0.92 23.37 -14.75
C SER A 105 -0.44 23.14 -16.18
N THR A 106 0.06 21.95 -16.48
CA THR A 106 0.53 21.54 -17.80
C THR A 106 -0.49 20.74 -18.61
N LEU A 107 -1.69 20.47 -18.06
CA LEU A 107 -2.75 19.79 -18.79
C LEU A 107 -3.43 20.74 -19.79
N ASP A 108 -3.90 20.18 -20.89
CA ASP A 108 -4.63 20.92 -21.92
C ASP A 108 -5.88 21.63 -21.36
N SER A 109 -6.28 22.72 -22.01
CA SER A 109 -7.35 23.62 -21.55
C SER A 109 -8.76 23.01 -21.45
N TRP A 110 -8.95 21.78 -21.93
CA TRP A 110 -10.20 21.04 -21.82
C TRP A 110 -10.27 20.17 -20.56
N PHE A 111 -9.17 20.07 -19.79
CA PHE A 111 -9.20 19.60 -18.41
C PHE A 111 -9.59 20.75 -17.48
N ALA A 112 -10.59 20.50 -16.63
CA ALA A 112 -10.85 21.40 -15.52
C ALA A 112 -9.70 21.29 -14.52
N SER A 113 -9.03 22.41 -14.24
CA SER A 113 -8.07 22.47 -13.14
C SER A 113 -8.81 22.15 -11.84
N THR A 114 -8.38 21.09 -11.17
CA THR A 114 -8.90 20.68 -9.86
C THR A 114 -7.73 20.68 -8.89
N ASP A 115 -7.94 21.25 -7.71
CA ASP A 115 -6.99 21.05 -6.62
C ASP A 115 -7.03 19.58 -6.22
N TYR A 116 -5.91 18.89 -6.40
CA TYR A 116 -5.78 17.51 -5.93
C TYR A 116 -5.60 17.53 -4.40
N VAL A 117 -6.66 17.22 -3.66
CA VAL A 117 -6.67 17.17 -2.18
C VAL A 117 -5.98 15.93 -1.59
N GLY A 118 -5.09 15.28 -2.35
CA GLY A 118 -4.54 13.98 -2.01
C GLY A 118 -5.56 12.85 -2.12
N ALA A 119 -5.12 11.60 -1.95
CA ALA A 119 -6.04 10.46 -1.80
C ALA A 119 -6.87 10.54 -0.50
N ILE A 120 -6.46 11.41 0.44
CA ILE A 120 -7.12 11.66 1.72
C ILE A 120 -6.82 13.10 2.17
N ALA A 121 -7.86 13.88 2.46
CA ALA A 121 -7.68 15.23 2.98
C ALA A 121 -6.99 15.19 4.36
N PRO A 122 -5.90 15.95 4.58
CA PRO A 122 -5.29 16.09 5.90
C PRO A 122 -6.24 16.87 6.81
N THR A 123 -6.96 16.16 7.69
CA THR A 123 -7.86 16.78 8.67
C THR A 123 -7.17 16.97 10.01
N SER A 124 -7.59 17.98 10.77
CA SER A 124 -7.13 18.24 12.13
C SER A 124 -7.44 17.08 13.09
N ALA A 125 -8.50 16.30 12.80
CA ALA A 125 -8.91 15.12 13.57
C ALA A 125 -8.24 13.80 13.11
N GLY A 126 -7.66 13.80 11.92
CA GLY A 126 -6.79 12.75 11.42
C GLY A 126 -7.46 11.76 10.49
N ALA A 127 -6.89 11.67 9.31
CA ALA A 127 -7.42 10.87 8.22
C ALA A 127 -6.27 10.06 7.62
N ASN A 128 -6.42 8.73 7.62
CA ASN A 128 -5.52 7.79 6.95
C ASN A 128 -6.34 6.80 6.12
N TRP A 129 -5.68 5.92 5.34
CA TRP A 129 -6.39 5.03 4.40
C TRP A 129 -7.39 4.09 5.09
N LEU A 130 -7.23 3.83 6.39
CA LEU A 130 -8.17 3.02 7.17
C LEU A 130 -9.36 3.81 7.71
N MET A 131 -9.21 5.11 7.96
CA MET A 131 -10.25 5.95 8.59
C MET A 131 -11.17 6.62 7.57
N VAL A 132 -10.67 6.93 6.37
CA VAL A 132 -11.41 7.72 5.36
C VAL A 132 -11.50 6.99 4.01
N GLY A 133 -10.73 5.91 3.82
CA GLY A 133 -10.57 5.18 2.55
C GLY A 133 -11.40 3.92 2.39
N THR A 134 -12.43 3.63 3.21
CA THR A 134 -13.38 2.55 2.87
C THR A 134 -14.28 3.01 1.73
N TRP A 135 -13.88 2.71 0.49
CA TRP A 135 -14.64 2.97 -0.74
C TRP A 135 -15.92 2.13 -0.87
N VAL A 136 -16.20 1.27 0.11
CA VAL A 136 -17.45 0.53 0.25
C VAL A 136 -18.14 1.04 1.51
N ARG A 137 -19.29 1.69 1.30
CA ARG A 137 -20.32 1.86 2.34
C ARG A 137 -21.31 0.71 2.21
#